data_AF-A0A952PM13-F1
#
_entry.id   AF-A0A952PM13-F1
#
_cell.length_a   1.000
_cell.length_b   1.000
_cell.length_c   1.000
_cell.angle_alpha   90.00
_cell.angle_beta   90.00
_cell.angle_gamma   90.00
#
_symmetry.space_group_name_H-M   'P 1'
#
loop_
_entity.id
_entity.type
_entity.pdbx_description
1 polymer ?
#
loop_
_entity_poly.entity_id
_entity_poly.type
_entity_poly.pdbx_seq_one_letter_code
_entity_poly.pdbx_strand_id
1 'polypeptide(L)'
;MIIMFTDWKLADPIVSGLIGIMILPRTWTLIRECVHILMEGTPAHVDLQKLRDKLSSVSGVQNVHDLHVWTITSGRDAISAHVLIDETRQPDDVLREVTAIALSEFNLPHSTLQVEQNECKSEPWDREHETHS
;
A
#
# COMPACT_ATOMS: atom_id res chain seq x y z
N MET A 1 42.85 -16.04 3.40
CA MET A 1 43.16 -16.44 2.00
C MET A 1 42.62 -17.86 1.76
N ILE A 2 41.29 -18.03 1.65
CA ILE A 2 40.63 -19.36 1.48
C ILE A 2 39.63 -19.37 0.30
N ILE A 3 39.54 -18.26 -0.46
CA ILE A 3 38.52 -18.09 -1.52
C ILE A 3 39.04 -18.43 -2.93
N MET A 4 40.29 -18.91 -3.07
CA MET A 4 40.91 -19.14 -4.39
C MET A 4 40.99 -20.62 -4.83
N PHE A 5 40.55 -21.59 -4.03
CA PHE A 5 40.78 -23.01 -4.35
C PHE A 5 39.53 -23.86 -4.62
N THR A 6 38.32 -23.33 -4.47
CA THR A 6 37.11 -24.15 -4.66
C THR A 6 36.22 -23.53 -5.71
N ASP A 7 35.94 -24.31 -6.77
CA ASP A 7 34.95 -24.06 -7.83
C ASP A 7 33.50 -24.13 -7.28
N TRP A 8 33.30 -23.60 -6.07
CA TRP A 8 32.06 -23.61 -5.29
C TRP A 8 31.40 -22.23 -5.28
N LYS A 9 31.58 -21.45 -6.35
CA LYS A 9 30.90 -20.15 -6.51
C LYS A 9 29.37 -20.27 -6.53
N LEU A 10 28.84 -21.47 -6.82
CA LEU A 10 27.41 -21.78 -6.83
C LEU A 10 26.87 -22.19 -5.45
N ALA A 11 27.72 -22.61 -4.50
CA ALA A 11 27.27 -23.04 -3.18
C ALA A 11 26.65 -21.86 -2.39
N ASP A 12 27.27 -20.68 -2.50
CA ASP A 12 26.83 -19.46 -1.82
C ASP A 12 25.40 -19.04 -2.26
N PRO A 13 25.08 -18.88 -3.56
CA PRO A 13 23.72 -18.53 -3.99
C PRO A 13 22.69 -19.63 -3.72
N ILE A 14 23.05 -20.92 -3.73
CA ILE A 14 22.13 -22.02 -3.38
C ILE A 14 21.75 -21.93 -1.90
N VAL A 15 22.73 -21.79 -1.01
CA VAL A 15 22.50 -21.68 0.42
C VAL A 15 21.73 -20.40 0.75
N SER A 16 22.09 -19.26 0.15
CA SER A 16 21.34 -18.00 0.30
C SER A 16 19.90 -18.11 -0.21
N GLY A 17 19.66 -18.77 -1.34
CA GLY A 17 18.32 -19.00 -1.87
C GLY A 17 17.47 -19.89 -0.96
N LEU A 18 18.07 -20.94 -0.40
CA LEU A 18 17.41 -21.88 0.51
C LEU A 18 17.04 -21.19 1.84
N ILE A 19 17.95 -20.35 2.37
CA ILE A 19 17.68 -19.49 3.51
C ILE A 19 16.55 -18.49 3.19
N GLY A 20 16.59 -17.86 2.01
CA GLY A 20 15.55 -16.95 1.54
C GLY A 20 14.16 -17.60 1.52
N ILE A 21 14.04 -18.79 0.94
CA ILE A 21 12.79 -19.56 0.90
C ILE A 21 12.31 -19.96 2.30
N MET A 22 13.22 -20.20 3.25
CA MET A 22 12.85 -20.56 4.62
C MET A 22 12.40 -19.35 5.45
N ILE A 23 12.91 -18.15 5.15
CA ILE A 23 12.60 -16.91 5.86
C ILE A 23 11.36 -16.23 5.26
N LEU A 24 11.23 -16.19 3.93
CA LEU A 24 10.12 -15.57 3.21
C LEU A 24 8.72 -15.84 3.80
N PRO A 25 8.30 -17.09 4.07
CA PRO A 25 6.97 -17.36 4.61
C PRO A 25 6.81 -16.83 6.03
N ARG A 26 7.86 -16.85 6.86
CA ARG A 26 7.82 -16.26 8.21
C ARG A 26 7.69 -14.75 8.14
N THR A 27 8.50 -14.11 7.30
CA THR A 27 8.45 -12.65 7.12
C THR A 27 7.10 -12.22 6.54
N TRP A 28 6.53 -13.00 5.62
CA TRP A 28 5.21 -12.74 5.05
C TRP A 28 4.09 -12.80 6.10
N THR A 29 4.11 -13.82 6.97
CA THR A 29 3.14 -13.93 8.07
C THR A 29 3.26 -12.76 9.05
N LEU A 30 4.48 -12.37 9.44
CA LEU A 30 4.71 -11.24 10.34
C LEU A 30 4.25 -9.91 9.73
N ILE A 31 4.52 -9.68 8.44
CA ILE A 31 4.01 -8.52 7.72
C ILE A 31 2.47 -8.51 7.75
N ARG A 32 1.84 -9.66 7.49
CA ARG A 32 0.38 -9.79 7.54
C ARG A 32 -0.18 -9.55 8.94
N GLU A 33 0.48 -10.00 9.99
CA GLU A 33 0.10 -9.74 11.38
C GLU A 33 0.24 -8.26 11.75
N CYS A 34 1.34 -7.60 11.36
CA CYS A 34 1.48 -6.16 11.55
C CYS A 34 0.38 -5.37 10.81
N VAL A 35 0.05 -5.78 9.57
CA VAL A 35 -1.08 -5.24 8.82
C VAL A 35 -2.40 -5.49 9.56
N HIS A 36 -2.57 -6.67 10.17
CA HIS A 36 -3.77 -7.00 10.93
C HIS A 36 -3.93 -6.17 12.22
N ILE A 37 -2.83 -5.87 12.91
CA ILE A 37 -2.83 -5.01 14.10
C ILE A 37 -3.11 -3.55 13.72
N LEU A 38 -2.54 -3.07 12.61
CA LEU A 38 -2.95 -1.80 12.00
C LEU A 38 -4.46 -1.80 11.66
N MET A 39 -5.00 -2.96 11.30
CA MET A 39 -6.42 -3.20 11.04
C MET A 39 -7.29 -3.41 12.30
N GLU A 40 -6.76 -3.34 13.52
CA GLU A 40 -7.58 -3.37 14.73
C GLU A 40 -8.46 -2.10 14.85
N GLY A 41 -8.16 -1.06 14.05
CA GLY A 41 -9.07 0.05 13.77
C GLY A 41 -10.13 -0.25 12.70
N THR A 42 -9.92 -1.23 11.82
CA THR A 42 -10.76 -1.57 10.67
C THR A 42 -11.96 -2.44 11.08
N PRO A 43 -13.18 -2.16 10.56
CA PRO A 43 -14.37 -2.92 10.89
C PRO A 43 -14.26 -4.39 10.42
N ALA A 44 -14.68 -5.33 11.25
CA ALA A 44 -14.57 -6.78 10.97
C ALA A 44 -15.29 -7.27 9.69
N HIS A 45 -16.19 -6.48 9.13
CA HIS A 45 -16.90 -6.81 7.89
C HIS A 45 -16.20 -6.29 6.63
N VAL A 46 -15.15 -5.46 6.76
CA VAL A 46 -14.40 -4.90 5.64
C VAL A 46 -13.13 -5.72 5.42
N ASP A 47 -13.06 -6.40 4.28
CA ASP A 47 -11.83 -7.01 3.80
C ASP A 47 -10.98 -5.95 3.08
N LEU A 48 -9.94 -5.44 3.74
CA LEU A 48 -9.05 -4.42 3.15
C LEU A 48 -8.37 -4.89 1.87
N GLN A 49 -8.06 -6.18 1.75
CA GLN A 49 -7.39 -6.71 0.57
C GLN A 49 -8.37 -6.67 -0.61
N LYS A 50 -9.60 -7.16 -0.40
CA LYS A 50 -10.64 -7.10 -1.41
C LYS A 50 -11.01 -5.66 -1.80
N LEU A 51 -11.06 -4.74 -0.83
CA LEU A 51 -11.28 -3.32 -1.06
C LEU A 51 -10.16 -2.74 -1.94
N ARG A 52 -8.90 -2.98 -1.59
CA ARG A 52 -7.74 -2.53 -2.36
C ARG A 52 -7.78 -3.07 -3.79
N ASP A 53 -8.01 -4.37 -3.95
CA ASP A 53 -8.06 -5.02 -5.27
C ASP A 53 -9.18 -4.43 -6.12
N LYS A 54 -10.33 -4.15 -5.51
CA LYS A 54 -11.47 -3.55 -6.19
C LYS A 54 -11.20 -2.11 -6.63
N LEU A 55 -10.63 -1.28 -5.76
CA LEU A 55 -10.24 0.09 -6.09
C LEU A 55 -9.16 0.11 -7.19
N SER A 56 -8.21 -0.82 -7.13
CA SER A 56 -7.14 -0.97 -8.14
C SER A 56 -7.64 -1.51 -9.48
N SER A 57 -8.84 -2.11 -9.52
CA SER A 57 -9.46 -2.59 -10.77
C SER A 57 -10.14 -1.49 -11.59
N VAL A 58 -10.28 -0.28 -11.02
CA VAL A 58 -10.84 0.87 -11.74
C VAL A 58 -9.90 1.28 -12.87
N SER A 59 -10.46 1.53 -14.05
CA SER A 59 -9.66 1.86 -15.24
C SER A 59 -8.82 3.10 -15.01
N GLY A 60 -7.52 2.96 -15.27
CA GLY A 60 -6.50 4.00 -15.13
C GLY A 60 -5.99 4.22 -13.71
N VAL A 61 -6.38 3.40 -12.73
CA VAL A 61 -5.72 3.34 -11.42
C VAL A 61 -4.44 2.53 -11.54
N GLN A 62 -3.31 3.15 -11.21
CA GLN A 62 -2.00 2.51 -11.18
C GLN A 62 -1.67 1.95 -9.80
N ASN A 63 -2.05 2.65 -8.74
CA ASN A 63 -1.76 2.23 -7.37
C ASN A 63 -2.78 2.81 -6.38
N VAL A 64 -3.07 2.05 -5.31
CA VAL A 64 -3.81 2.51 -4.14
C VAL A 64 -2.93 2.32 -2.92
N HIS A 65 -2.60 3.41 -2.24
CA HIS A 65 -1.71 3.44 -1.08
C HIS A 65 -2.33 4.23 0.08
N ASP A 66 -1.72 4.11 1.26
CA ASP A 66 -2.22 4.68 2.52
C ASP A 66 -3.71 4.39 2.78
N LEU A 67 -4.16 3.21 2.35
CA LEU A 67 -5.52 2.73 2.54
C LEU A 67 -5.74 2.40 4.01
N HIS A 68 -6.51 3.26 4.67
CA HIS A 68 -6.92 3.12 6.05
C HIS A 68 -8.43 3.07 6.13
N VAL A 69 -8.96 2.15 6.92
CA VAL A 69 -10.39 2.09 7.23
C VAL A 69 -10.54 2.02 8.73
N TRP A 70 -11.46 2.81 9.28
CA TRP A 70 -11.73 2.84 10.71
C TRP A 70 -13.21 3.00 11.04
N THR A 71 -13.62 2.53 12.22
CA THR A 71 -14.96 2.79 12.76
C THR A 71 -14.99 4.10 13.54
N ILE A 72 -15.88 5.03 13.16
CA ILE A 72 -16.09 6.29 13.91
C ILE A 72 -17.05 6.05 15.09
N THR A 73 -18.15 5.36 14.83
CA THR A 73 -19.13 4.93 15.83
C THR A 73 -19.87 3.70 15.32
N SER A 74 -20.64 3.01 16.17
CA SER A 74 -21.32 1.77 15.79
C SER A 74 -22.15 1.94 14.51
N GLY A 75 -21.76 1.20 13.46
CA GLY A 75 -22.43 1.24 12.14
C GLY A 75 -22.05 2.44 11.26
N ARG A 76 -21.01 3.20 11.61
CA ARG A 76 -20.45 4.27 10.77
C ARG A 76 -18.95 4.09 10.62
N ASP A 77 -18.59 3.55 9.47
CA ASP A 77 -17.20 3.29 9.10
C ASP A 77 -16.73 4.31 8.07
N ALA A 78 -15.43 4.59 8.11
CA ALA A 78 -14.79 5.58 7.29
C ALA A 78 -13.54 5.02 6.63
N ILE A 79 -13.19 5.61 5.49
CA ILE A 79 -12.03 5.25 4.68
C ILE A 79 -11.22 6.49 4.32
N SER A 80 -9.90 6.36 4.37
CA SER A 80 -8.94 7.27 3.75
C SER A 80 -8.04 6.49 2.81
N ALA A 81 -7.80 6.98 1.60
CA ALA A 81 -6.82 6.38 0.68
C ALA A 81 -6.33 7.36 -0.38
N HIS A 82 -5.15 7.09 -0.91
CA HIS A 82 -4.58 7.78 -2.06
C HIS A 82 -4.63 6.86 -3.28
N VAL A 83 -5.15 7.38 -4.39
CA VAL A 83 -5.35 6.66 -5.65
C VAL A 83 -4.50 7.33 -6.72
N LEU A 84 -3.40 6.68 -7.08
CA LEU A 84 -2.54 7.10 -8.20
C LEU A 84 -3.20 6.67 -9.51
N ILE A 85 -3.43 7.61 -10.40
CA ILE A 85 -4.02 7.39 -11.72
C ILE A 85 -3.03 7.74 -12.82
N ASP A 86 -3.23 7.18 -14.00
CA ASP A 86 -2.55 7.63 -15.22
C ASP A 86 -3.10 8.96 -15.76
N GLU A 87 -2.35 9.57 -16.68
CA GLU A 87 -2.73 10.83 -17.33
C GLU A 87 -3.92 10.66 -18.31
N THR A 88 -4.38 9.43 -18.55
CA THR A 88 -5.47 9.14 -19.51
C THR A 88 -6.85 9.38 -18.92
N ARG A 89 -6.96 9.48 -17.58
CA ARG A 89 -8.22 9.66 -16.86
C ARG A 89 -8.29 11.01 -16.18
N GLN A 90 -9.50 11.57 -16.13
CA GLN A 90 -9.76 12.77 -15.34
C GLN A 90 -9.87 12.41 -13.85
N PRO A 91 -9.20 13.16 -12.95
CA PRO A 91 -9.23 12.88 -11.50
C PRO A 91 -10.64 12.80 -10.91
N ASP A 92 -11.53 13.72 -11.32
CA ASP A 92 -12.89 13.80 -10.80
C ASP A 92 -13.74 12.57 -11.16
N ASP A 93 -13.52 11.99 -12.34
CA ASP A 93 -14.24 10.80 -12.79
C ASP A 93 -13.81 9.58 -11.99
N VAL A 94 -12.49 9.43 -11.78
CA VAL A 94 -11.97 8.34 -10.94
C VAL A 94 -12.45 8.52 -9.52
N LEU A 95 -12.37 9.73 -8.95
CA LEU A 95 -12.83 10.03 -7.59
C LEU A 95 -14.30 9.62 -7.39
N ARG A 96 -15.18 9.93 -8.33
CA ARG A 96 -16.59 9.52 -8.28
C ARG A 96 -16.75 8.01 -8.31
N GLU A 97 -16.01 7.33 -9.18
CA GLU A 97 -16.08 5.88 -9.33
C GLU A 97 -15.59 5.14 -8.07
N VAL A 98 -14.42 5.52 -7.55
CA VAL A 98 -13.88 4.92 -6.31
C VAL A 98 -14.73 5.21 -5.09
N THR A 99 -15.31 6.42 -5.00
CA THR A 99 -16.25 6.80 -3.94
C THR A 99 -17.53 5.95 -4.02
N ALA A 100 -18.06 5.73 -5.23
CA ALA A 100 -19.24 4.91 -5.44
C ALA A 100 -19.00 3.45 -5.05
N ILE A 101 -17.83 2.89 -5.38
CA ILE A 101 -17.43 1.53 -4.97
C ILE A 101 -17.35 1.42 -3.45
N ALA A 102 -16.67 2.35 -2.79
CA ALA A 102 -16.53 2.36 -1.33
C ALA A 102 -17.89 2.40 -0.62
N LEU A 103 -18.82 3.22 -1.13
CA LEU A 103 -20.17 3.31 -0.58
C LEU A 103 -21.01 2.05 -0.87
N SER A 104 -21.11 1.65 -2.14
CA SER A 104 -22.10 0.65 -2.58
C SER A 104 -21.70 -0.80 -2.30
N GLU A 105 -20.41 -1.13 -2.40
CA GLU A 105 -19.92 -2.50 -2.25
C GLU A 105 -19.38 -2.79 -0.85
N PHE A 106 -18.90 -1.76 -0.14
CA PHE A 106 -18.26 -1.90 1.17
C PHE A 106 -18.97 -1.15 2.30
N ASN A 107 -20.06 -0.42 2.01
CA ASN A 107 -20.86 0.32 2.98
C ASN A 107 -20.02 1.31 3.81
N LEU A 108 -19.13 2.06 3.14
CA LEU A 108 -18.26 3.08 3.73
C LEU A 108 -18.82 4.48 3.42
N PRO A 109 -19.76 5.02 4.22
CA PRO A 109 -20.43 6.30 3.94
C PRO A 109 -19.56 7.53 4.12
N HIS A 110 -18.41 7.39 4.81
CA HIS A 110 -17.49 8.50 5.06
C HIS A 110 -16.16 8.20 4.37
N SER A 111 -15.97 8.75 3.17
CA SER A 111 -14.80 8.48 2.34
C SER A 111 -13.99 9.75 2.06
N THR A 112 -12.71 9.71 2.41
CA THR A 112 -11.72 10.72 2.04
C THR A 112 -10.74 10.09 1.06
N LEU A 113 -10.99 10.27 -0.24
CA LEU A 113 -10.16 9.68 -1.29
C LEU A 113 -9.43 10.80 -2.03
N GLN A 114 -8.11 10.71 -2.07
CA GLN A 114 -7.26 11.64 -2.82
C GLN A 114 -6.84 11.00 -4.13
N VAL A 115 -7.00 11.70 -5.25
CA VAL A 115 -6.56 11.24 -6.56
C VAL A 115 -5.30 11.97 -6.95
N GLU A 116 -4.26 11.23 -7.30
CA GLU A 116 -2.94 11.73 -7.66
C GLU A 116 -2.59 11.33 -9.09
N GLN A 117 -1.98 12.23 -9.87
CA GLN A 117 -1.56 11.94 -11.25
C GLN A 117 -0.04 11.79 -11.41
N ASN A 118 0.71 12.08 -10.34
CA ASN A 118 2.16 11.93 -10.28
C ASN A 118 2.50 11.27 -8.95
N GLU A 119 3.50 10.39 -8.92
CA GLU A 119 4.05 9.90 -7.66
C GLU A 119 4.46 11.09 -6.79
N CYS A 120 3.99 11.13 -5.55
CA CYS A 120 4.40 12.14 -4.58
C CYS A 120 5.91 12.03 -4.36
N LYS A 121 6.70 12.87 -5.04
CA LYS A 121 8.11 13.07 -4.73
C LYS A 121 8.15 13.82 -3.40
N SER A 122 8.41 13.12 -2.31
CA SER A 122 8.76 13.78 -1.05
C SER A 122 10.02 14.61 -1.29
N GLU A 123 9.88 15.93 -1.42
CA GLU A 123 11.03 16.82 -1.48
C GLU A 123 11.76 16.74 -0.12
N PRO A 124 13.08 16.47 -0.09
CA PRO A 124 13.85 16.49 1.16
C PRO A 124 13.79 17.88 1.78
N TRP A 125 13.40 17.97 3.05
CA TRP A 125 13.20 19.20 3.83
C TRP A 125 14.51 19.97 4.16
N ASP A 126 15.67 19.59 3.60
CA ASP A 126 16.98 20.07 4.06
C ASP A 126 17.55 21.31 3.35
N ARG A 127 16.74 22.25 2.84
CA ARG A 127 17.27 23.40 2.07
C ARG A 127 16.80 24.81 2.45
N GLU A 128 16.62 25.11 3.73
CA GLU A 128 16.43 26.52 4.12
C GLU A 128 17.04 26.94 5.47
N HIS A 129 18.35 26.75 5.67
CA HIS A 129 19.07 27.43 6.76
C HIS A 129 20.54 27.73 6.42
N GLU A 130 20.87 28.34 5.27
CA GLU A 130 22.26 28.75 5.04
C GLU A 130 22.49 29.87 3.99
N THR A 131 21.65 30.90 3.93
CA THR A 131 22.06 32.17 3.26
C THR A 131 21.46 33.39 3.94
N HIS A 132 21.97 33.73 5.12
CA HIS A 132 22.03 35.12 5.58
C HIS A 132 23.30 35.29 6.41
N SER A 133 24.39 35.68 5.73
CA SER A 133 25.44 36.49 6.33
C SER A 133 26.19 37.27 5.27
#